data_AF-A0A1B6IGD7-F1
#
_entry.id   AF-A0A1B6IGD7-F1
#
_cell.length_a   1.000
_cell.length_b   1.000
_cell.length_c   1.000
_cell.angle_alpha   90.00
_cell.angle_beta   90.00
_cell.angle_gamma   90.00
#
_symmetry.space_group_name_H-M   'P 1'
#
loop_
_entity.id
_entity.type
_entity.pdbx_description
1 polymer ?
#
loop_
_entity_poly.entity_id
_entity_poly.type
_entity_poly.pdbx_seq_one_letter_code
_entity_poly.pdbx_strand_id
1 'polypeptide(L)'
;GLVEVRVLVSTRLEVWLQNPKLLRPAQELLMAVCVNCTGHTQKDVEVISALVKIRLKSKAVVNYYLACIRELITAHSDNLATVLKHTIYNELSQSRNPNNLAMLSVMFQYEPDAAATILADIFQELLLNRDDYLRPLRALLREIWRTLRSDLNLAAFSRSLMSQTEPLPRDCE
;
A
#
# COMPACT_ATOMS: atom_id res chain seq x y z
N GLY A 1 -5.17 3.71 -21.02
CA GLY A 1 -6.65 3.63 -20.94
C GLY A 1 -7.22 4.95 -20.40
N LEU A 2 -8.52 5.20 -20.55
CA LEU A 2 -9.17 6.41 -20.02
C LEU A 2 -9.25 6.36 -18.49
N VAL A 3 -8.90 7.46 -17.81
CA VAL A 3 -8.83 7.51 -16.34
C VAL A 3 -10.21 7.42 -15.69
N GLU A 4 -11.23 8.00 -16.33
CA GLU A 4 -12.63 7.93 -15.91
C GLU A 4 -13.12 6.49 -15.86
N VAL A 5 -12.69 5.66 -16.82
CA VAL A 5 -13.02 4.24 -16.85
C VAL A 5 -12.31 3.50 -15.72
N ARG A 6 -11.04 3.83 -15.43
CA ARG A 6 -10.33 3.22 -14.28
C ARG A 6 -11.03 3.53 -12.96
N VAL A 7 -11.43 4.78 -12.74
CA VAL A 7 -12.18 5.21 -11.55
C VAL A 7 -13.51 4.46 -11.43
N LEU A 8 -14.27 4.36 -12.53
CA LEU A 8 -15.53 3.62 -12.52
C LEU A 8 -15.31 2.14 -12.18
N VAL A 9 -14.35 1.49 -12.84
CA VAL A 9 -14.06 0.06 -12.67
C VAL A 9 -13.54 -0.25 -11.27
N SER A 10 -12.64 0.56 -10.72
CA SER A 10 -12.01 0.32 -9.41
C SER A 10 -13.04 0.18 -8.27
N THR A 11 -14.13 0.95 -8.33
CA THR A 11 -15.23 0.89 -7.35
C THR A 11 -16.10 -0.37 -7.44
N ARG A 12 -16.02 -1.12 -8.54
CA ARG A 12 -16.86 -2.30 -8.82
C ARG A 12 -16.10 -3.61 -8.74
N LEU A 13 -14.76 -3.57 -8.84
CA LEU A 13 -13.91 -4.75 -8.95
C LEU A 13 -14.10 -5.74 -7.79
N GLU A 14 -14.26 -5.29 -6.54
CA GLU A 14 -14.46 -6.20 -5.41
C GLU A 14 -15.69 -7.10 -5.62
N VAL A 15 -16.82 -6.51 -6.01
CA VAL A 15 -18.07 -7.25 -6.25
C VAL A 15 -17.93 -8.19 -7.44
N TRP A 16 -17.30 -7.73 -8.53
CA TRP A 16 -17.14 -8.55 -9.74
C TRP A 16 -16.17 -9.71 -9.56
N LEU A 17 -15.08 -9.52 -8.81
CA LEU A 17 -14.10 -10.57 -8.49
C LEU A 17 -14.68 -11.65 -7.56
N GLN A 18 -15.76 -11.34 -6.83
CA GLN A 18 -16.47 -12.32 -6.00
C GLN A 18 -17.60 -13.03 -6.75
N ASN A 19 -17.98 -12.57 -7.95
CA ASN A 19 -19.01 -13.20 -8.77
C ASN A 19 -18.39 -14.21 -9.75
N PRO A 20 -18.66 -15.53 -9.61
CA PRO A 20 -18.06 -16.54 -10.49
C PRO A 20 -18.37 -16.34 -11.98
N LYS A 21 -19.53 -15.73 -12.31
CA LYS A 21 -19.91 -15.44 -13.71
C LYS A 21 -19.13 -14.28 -14.32
N LEU A 22 -18.56 -13.41 -13.49
CA LEU A 22 -17.80 -12.22 -13.91
C LEU A 22 -16.31 -12.33 -13.57
N LEU A 23 -15.88 -13.39 -12.89
CA LEU A 23 -14.53 -13.50 -12.33
C LEU A 23 -13.45 -13.29 -13.39
N ARG A 24 -13.55 -13.99 -14.53
CA ARG A 24 -12.54 -13.91 -15.59
C ARG A 24 -12.42 -12.50 -16.18
N PRO A 25 -13.50 -11.86 -16.69
CA PRO A 25 -13.39 -10.50 -17.19
C PRO A 25 -13.01 -9.49 -16.10
N ALA A 26 -13.40 -9.71 -14.83
CA ALA A 26 -12.98 -8.85 -13.72
C ALA A 26 -11.47 -8.94 -13.45
N GLN A 27 -10.87 -10.12 -13.57
CA GLN A 27 -9.41 -10.30 -13.46
C GLN A 27 -8.66 -9.59 -14.60
N GLU A 28 -9.17 -9.66 -15.82
CA GLU A 28 -8.59 -8.95 -16.98
C GLU A 28 -8.71 -7.43 -16.80
N LEU A 29 -9.85 -6.94 -16.32
CA LEU A 29 -10.05 -5.53 -15.98
C LEU A 29 -9.16 -5.06 -14.83
N LEU A 30 -8.99 -5.85 -13.77
CA LEU A 30 -8.09 -5.52 -12.66
C LEU A 30 -6.66 -5.31 -13.17
N MET A 31 -6.15 -6.26 -13.95
CA MET A 31 -4.81 -6.17 -14.54
C MET A 31 -4.69 -4.92 -15.42
N ALA A 32 -5.66 -4.70 -16.31
CA ALA A 32 -5.69 -3.54 -17.19
C ALA A 32 -5.72 -2.21 -16.42
N VAL A 33 -6.47 -2.12 -15.32
CA VAL A 33 -6.47 -0.93 -14.45
C VAL A 33 -5.08 -0.71 -13.86
N CYS A 34 -4.45 -1.74 -13.29
CA CYS A 34 -3.14 -1.63 -12.66
C CYS A 34 -2.05 -1.19 -13.64
N VAL A 35 -1.91 -1.85 -14.79
CA VAL A 35 -0.86 -1.51 -15.78
C VAL A 35 -1.08 -0.14 -16.47
N ASN A 36 -2.30 0.41 -16.41
CA ASN A 36 -2.63 1.72 -16.99
C ASN A 36 -2.65 2.85 -15.95
N CYS A 37 -2.32 2.59 -14.69
CA CYS A 37 -2.25 3.59 -13.63
C CYS A 37 -0.89 4.31 -13.66
N THR A 38 -0.55 4.92 -14.80
CA THR A 38 0.80 5.42 -15.12
C THR A 38 0.97 6.93 -14.94
N GLY A 39 -0.10 7.65 -14.56
CA GLY A 39 -0.10 9.13 -14.53
C GLY A 39 0.03 9.75 -13.15
N HIS A 40 -0.17 8.97 -12.08
CA HIS A 40 -0.22 9.42 -10.69
C HIS A 40 -1.06 10.71 -10.46
N THR A 41 -2.11 10.88 -11.25
CA THR A 41 -3.06 11.99 -11.08
C THR A 41 -3.90 11.80 -9.81
N GLN A 42 -4.64 12.82 -9.37
CA GLN A 42 -5.58 12.67 -8.25
C GLN A 42 -6.57 11.52 -8.46
N LYS A 43 -7.04 11.31 -9.70
CA LYS A 43 -7.91 10.18 -10.05
C LYS A 43 -7.19 8.83 -9.98
N ASP A 44 -5.90 8.78 -10.30
CA ASP A 44 -5.10 7.56 -10.12
C ASP A 44 -4.91 7.24 -8.63
N VAL A 45 -4.70 8.26 -7.79
CA VAL A 45 -4.67 8.10 -6.32
C VAL A 45 -6.02 7.58 -5.80
N GLU A 46 -7.14 8.07 -6.31
CA GLU A 46 -8.48 7.52 -5.99
C GLU A 46 -8.62 6.05 -6.40
N VAL A 47 -8.13 5.69 -7.59
CA VAL A 47 -8.09 4.30 -8.06
C VAL A 47 -7.27 3.44 -7.10
N ILE A 48 -6.06 3.85 -6.74
CA ILE A 48 -5.19 3.13 -5.79
C ILE A 48 -5.91 2.93 -4.45
N SER A 49 -6.52 3.99 -3.92
CA SER A 49 -7.28 3.95 -2.66
C SER A 49 -8.43 2.95 -2.70
N ALA A 50 -9.13 2.84 -3.84
CA ALA A 50 -10.18 1.84 -4.04
C ALA A 50 -9.60 0.42 -4.10
N LEU A 51 -8.50 0.21 -4.83
CA LEU A 51 -7.87 -1.11 -4.99
C LEU A 51 -7.34 -1.67 -3.67
N VAL A 52 -6.64 -0.87 -2.86
CA VAL A 52 -6.08 -1.29 -1.55
C VAL A 52 -7.16 -1.75 -0.57
N LYS A 53 -8.41 -1.26 -0.74
CA LYS A 53 -9.54 -1.64 0.12
C LYS A 53 -10.22 -2.96 -0.30
N ILE A 54 -9.91 -3.50 -1.48
CA ILE A 54 -10.55 -4.73 -1.99
C ILE A 54 -10.28 -5.90 -1.04
N ARG A 55 -11.36 -6.55 -0.60
CA ARG A 55 -11.31 -7.76 0.24
C ARG A 55 -11.66 -8.99 -0.58
N LEU A 56 -10.78 -9.99 -0.55
CA LEU A 56 -10.91 -11.23 -1.32
C LEU A 56 -10.78 -12.43 -0.38
N LYS A 57 -11.54 -13.49 -0.65
CA LYS A 57 -11.56 -14.71 0.18
C LYS A 57 -10.87 -15.91 -0.47
N SER A 58 -10.92 -15.99 -1.80
CA SER A 58 -10.31 -17.11 -2.54
C SER A 58 -8.82 -16.90 -2.67
N LYS A 59 -8.01 -17.87 -2.22
CA LYS A 59 -6.54 -17.84 -2.33
C LYS A 59 -6.06 -17.62 -3.76
N ALA A 60 -6.71 -18.25 -4.74
CA ALA A 60 -6.35 -18.08 -6.16
C ALA A 60 -6.59 -16.64 -6.63
N VAL A 61 -7.69 -16.02 -6.20
CA VAL A 61 -8.03 -14.64 -6.59
C VAL A 61 -7.16 -13.63 -5.84
N VAL A 62 -6.83 -13.89 -4.57
CA VAL A 62 -5.86 -13.11 -3.78
C VAL A 62 -4.50 -13.11 -4.46
N ASN A 63 -3.98 -14.27 -4.86
CA ASN A 63 -2.67 -14.37 -5.52
C ASN A 63 -2.64 -13.57 -6.84
N TYR A 64 -3.71 -13.67 -7.64
CA TYR A 64 -3.82 -12.88 -8.87
C TYR A 64 -3.91 -11.37 -8.58
N TYR A 65 -4.67 -10.98 -7.56
CA TYR A 65 -4.75 -9.60 -7.10
C TYR A 65 -3.37 -9.07 -6.67
N LEU A 66 -2.60 -9.84 -5.91
CA LEU A 66 -1.25 -9.46 -5.48
C LEU A 66 -0.29 -9.30 -6.67
N ALA A 67 -0.41 -10.15 -7.71
CA ALA A 67 0.32 -9.94 -8.96
C ALA A 67 -0.07 -8.63 -9.64
N CYS A 68 -1.37 -8.28 -9.66
CA CYS A 68 -1.82 -6.99 -10.19
C CYS A 68 -1.33 -5.80 -9.35
N ILE A 69 -1.21 -5.94 -8.03
CA ILE A 69 -0.61 -4.90 -7.17
C ILE A 69 0.87 -4.69 -7.52
N ARG A 70 1.61 -5.75 -7.84
CA ARG A 70 3.00 -5.62 -8.33
C ARG A 70 3.06 -4.80 -9.63
N GLU A 71 2.17 -5.07 -10.57
CA GLU A 71 2.09 -4.30 -11.81
C GLU A 71 1.71 -2.83 -11.55
N LEU A 72 0.81 -2.57 -10.60
CA LEU A 72 0.42 -1.22 -10.20
C LEU A 72 1.60 -0.40 -9.66
N ILE A 73 2.40 -0.97 -8.75
CA ILE A 73 3.58 -0.27 -8.20
C ILE A 73 4.72 -0.14 -9.21
N THR A 74 4.73 -0.99 -10.26
CA THR A 74 5.68 -0.90 -11.38
C THR A 74 5.26 0.18 -12.39
N ALA A 75 3.97 0.45 -12.53
CA ALA A 75 3.42 1.35 -13.55
C ALA A 75 3.82 2.82 -13.39
N HIS A 76 4.20 3.27 -12.19
CA HIS A 76 4.69 4.62 -11.91
C HIS A 76 5.51 4.64 -10.62
N SER A 77 6.59 5.43 -10.56
CA SER A 77 7.50 5.51 -9.40
C SER A 77 6.78 5.82 -8.09
N ASP A 78 5.81 6.73 -8.15
CA ASP A 78 5.13 7.23 -6.96
C ASP A 78 4.01 6.30 -6.48
N ASN A 79 3.61 5.30 -7.28
CA ASN A 79 2.55 4.37 -6.89
C ASN A 79 2.94 3.54 -5.68
N LEU A 80 4.21 3.15 -5.55
CA LEU A 80 4.71 2.44 -4.37
C LEU A 80 4.41 3.22 -3.09
N ALA A 81 4.73 4.51 -3.07
CA ALA A 81 4.51 5.36 -1.90
C ALA A 81 3.03 5.47 -1.53
N THR A 82 2.16 5.69 -2.52
CA THR A 82 0.72 5.81 -2.30
C THR A 82 0.07 4.49 -1.86
N VAL A 83 0.43 3.36 -2.49
CA VAL A 83 -0.04 2.03 -2.08
C VAL A 83 0.40 1.71 -0.65
N LEU A 84 1.68 1.97 -0.33
CA LEU A 84 2.22 1.71 1.01
C LEU A 84 1.53 2.58 2.06
N LYS A 85 1.40 3.89 1.82
CA LYS A 85 0.70 4.81 2.72
C LYS A 85 -0.73 4.33 3.00
N HIS A 86 -1.54 4.09 1.96
CA HIS A 86 -2.91 3.59 2.18
C HIS A 86 -2.95 2.24 2.92
N THR A 87 -2.01 1.35 2.66
CA THR A 87 -1.94 0.04 3.34
C THR A 87 -1.67 0.21 4.84
N ILE A 88 -0.72 1.07 5.23
CA ILE A 88 -0.41 1.36 6.64
C ILE A 88 -1.59 2.00 7.35
N TYR A 89 -2.23 3.02 6.75
CA TYR A 89 -3.41 3.65 7.35
C TYR A 89 -4.56 2.66 7.52
N ASN A 90 -4.77 1.74 6.57
CA ASN A 90 -5.79 0.70 6.71
C ASN A 90 -5.51 -0.24 7.90
N GLU A 91 -4.26 -0.64 8.13
CA GLU A 91 -3.86 -1.46 9.29
C GLU A 91 -4.06 -0.76 10.64
N LEU A 92 -3.86 0.56 10.67
CA LEU A 92 -4.07 1.38 11.87
C LEU A 92 -5.56 1.71 12.11
N SER A 93 -6.40 1.57 11.08
CA SER A 93 -7.84 1.80 11.16
C SER A 93 -8.62 0.60 11.72
N GLN A 94 -9.91 0.81 12.01
CA GLN A 94 -10.85 -0.28 12.32
C GLN A 94 -11.21 -1.14 11.09
N SER A 95 -10.79 -0.73 9.89
CA SER A 95 -11.12 -1.39 8.61
C SER A 95 -9.99 -2.27 8.09
N ARG A 96 -9.26 -2.97 8.98
CA ARG A 96 -8.15 -3.87 8.60
C ARG A 96 -8.56 -4.83 7.49
N ASN A 97 -7.73 -4.93 6.47
CA ASN A 97 -7.96 -5.79 5.32
C ASN A 97 -7.02 -6.99 5.43
N PRO A 98 -7.52 -8.25 5.37
CA PRO A 98 -6.68 -9.44 5.44
C PRO A 98 -5.59 -9.50 4.36
N ASN A 99 -5.74 -8.72 3.28
CA ASN A 99 -4.76 -8.64 2.19
C ASN A 99 -3.57 -7.70 2.49
N ASN A 100 -3.67 -6.80 3.47
CA ASN A 100 -2.70 -5.72 3.67
C ASN A 100 -1.26 -6.22 3.94
N LEU A 101 -1.09 -7.19 4.85
CA LEU A 101 0.24 -7.76 5.14
C LEU A 101 0.83 -8.51 3.93
N ALA A 102 -0.01 -9.12 3.11
CA ALA A 102 0.43 -9.76 1.87
C ALA A 102 0.83 -8.72 0.81
N MET A 103 0.10 -7.59 0.72
CA MET A 103 0.49 -6.46 -0.13
C MET A 103 1.82 -5.84 0.32
N LEU A 104 2.04 -5.70 1.63
CA LEU A 104 3.34 -5.29 2.19
C LEU A 104 4.45 -6.22 1.73
N SER A 105 4.22 -7.53 1.74
CA SER A 105 5.20 -8.50 1.23
C SER A 105 5.54 -8.25 -0.24
N VAL A 106 4.54 -7.98 -1.09
CA VAL A 106 4.77 -7.66 -2.51
C VAL A 106 5.61 -6.39 -2.68
N MET A 107 5.30 -5.33 -1.92
CA MET A 107 6.03 -4.06 -2.01
C MET A 107 7.50 -4.20 -1.60
N PHE A 108 7.76 -4.91 -0.49
CA PHE A 108 9.12 -5.15 0.02
C PHE A 108 9.92 -6.14 -0.83
N GLN A 109 9.26 -7.06 -1.54
CA GLN A 109 9.93 -7.95 -2.49
C GLN A 109 10.25 -7.27 -3.83
N TYR A 110 9.46 -6.26 -4.21
CA TYR A 110 9.68 -5.51 -5.45
C TYR A 110 10.80 -4.47 -5.29
N GLU A 111 10.70 -3.62 -4.27
CA GLU A 111 11.64 -2.50 -4.01
C GLU A 111 11.96 -2.43 -2.51
N PRO A 112 12.81 -3.33 -1.97
CA PRO A 112 13.03 -3.47 -0.53
C PRO A 112 13.52 -2.19 0.14
N ASP A 113 14.48 -1.50 -0.50
CA ASP A 113 15.11 -0.30 0.06
C ASP A 113 14.17 0.90 0.02
N ALA A 114 13.54 1.14 -1.13
CA ALA A 114 12.58 2.24 -1.26
C ALA A 114 11.35 2.01 -0.35
N ALA A 115 10.80 0.80 -0.29
CA ALA A 115 9.70 0.48 0.62
C ALA A 115 10.09 0.68 2.09
N ALA A 116 11.31 0.33 2.48
CA ALA A 116 11.81 0.55 3.84
C ALA A 116 11.94 2.04 4.19
N THR A 117 12.46 2.86 3.27
CA THR A 117 12.56 4.31 3.45
C THR A 117 11.19 4.96 3.54
N ILE A 118 10.29 4.67 2.60
CA ILE A 118 8.92 5.22 2.60
C ILE A 118 8.16 4.79 3.88
N LEU A 119 8.32 3.54 4.32
CA LEU A 119 7.71 3.07 5.57
C LEU A 119 8.19 3.89 6.77
N ALA A 120 9.49 4.21 6.82
CA ALA A 120 10.05 5.03 7.87
C ALA A 120 9.49 6.45 7.85
N ASP A 121 9.35 7.07 6.67
CA ASP A 121 8.77 8.40 6.51
C ASP A 121 7.31 8.44 6.99
N ILE A 122 6.52 7.42 6.63
CA ILE A 122 5.13 7.27 7.12
C ILE A 122 5.12 7.14 8.66
N PHE A 123 6.05 6.37 9.23
CA PHE A 123 6.15 6.22 10.68
C PHE A 123 6.53 7.54 11.37
N GLN A 124 7.44 8.32 10.80
CA GLN A 124 7.79 9.65 11.32
C GLN A 124 6.59 10.59 11.26
N GLU A 125 5.90 10.67 10.12
CA GLU A 125 4.69 11.50 9.96
C GLU A 125 3.64 11.17 11.03
N LEU A 126 3.41 9.87 11.28
CA LEU A 126 2.45 9.42 12.28
C LEU A 126 2.91 9.64 13.73
N LEU A 127 4.20 9.48 14.03
CA LEU A 127 4.76 9.75 15.35
C LEU A 127 4.78 11.23 15.72
N LEU A 128 4.86 12.11 14.73
CA LEU A 128 4.78 13.57 14.88
C LEU A 128 3.33 14.09 14.90
N ASN A 129 2.36 13.24 14.61
CA ASN A 129 0.95 13.59 14.68
C ASN A 129 0.51 13.83 16.15
N ARG A 130 -0.52 14.66 16.35
CA ARG A 130 -1.06 14.95 17.70
C ARG A 130 -1.77 13.77 18.33
N ASP A 131 -2.29 12.86 17.51
CA ASP A 131 -2.93 11.62 17.97
C ASP A 131 -1.87 10.59 18.42
N ASP A 132 -2.20 9.77 19.43
CA ASP A 132 -1.28 8.73 19.93
C ASP A 132 -1.19 7.54 18.97
N TYR A 133 -0.26 7.64 18.01
CA TYR A 133 0.09 6.55 17.10
C TYR A 133 1.22 5.65 17.62
N LEU A 134 1.89 5.98 18.74
CA LEU A 134 3.06 5.23 19.20
C LEU A 134 2.70 3.77 19.52
N ARG A 135 1.63 3.57 20.29
CA ARG A 135 1.16 2.23 20.66
C ARG A 135 0.74 1.39 19.45
N PRO A 136 -0.13 1.86 18.54
CA PRO A 136 -0.53 1.07 17.37
C PRO A 136 0.63 0.87 16.37
N LEU A 137 1.52 1.84 16.17
CA LEU A 137 2.71 1.66 15.32
C LEU A 137 3.65 0.58 15.84
N ARG A 138 3.89 0.54 17.16
CA ARG A 138 4.67 -0.56 17.77
C ARG A 138 4.04 -1.93 17.54
N ALA A 139 2.71 -2.02 17.55
CA ALA A 139 2.01 -3.27 17.28
C ALA A 139 2.15 -3.66 15.82
N LEU A 140 1.92 -2.72 14.90
CA LEU A 140 2.04 -2.93 13.47
C LEU A 140 3.46 -3.31 13.06
N LEU A 141 4.50 -2.65 13.59
CA LEU A 141 5.90 -2.99 13.30
C LEU A 141 6.22 -4.45 13.65
N ARG A 142 5.69 -4.96 14.77
CA ARG A 142 5.86 -6.39 15.12
C ARG A 142 5.18 -7.32 14.12
N GLU A 143 4.04 -6.92 13.57
CA GLU A 143 3.34 -7.69 12.53
C GLU A 143 4.08 -7.65 11.20
N ILE A 144 4.54 -6.47 10.78
CA ILE A 144 5.38 -6.28 9.60
C ILE A 144 6.63 -7.15 9.70
N TRP A 145 7.37 -7.09 10.81
CA TRP A 145 8.55 -7.91 11.04
C TRP A 145 8.24 -9.42 10.95
N ARG A 146 7.13 -9.87 11.55
CA ARG A 146 6.74 -11.28 11.52
C ARG A 146 6.46 -11.78 10.10
N THR A 147 5.85 -10.93 9.29
CA THR A 147 5.48 -11.22 7.90
C THR A 147 6.68 -11.17 6.97
N LEU A 148 7.46 -10.09 7.02
CA LEU A 148 8.55 -9.83 6.07
C LEU A 148 9.86 -10.52 6.46
N ARG A 149 10.16 -10.60 7.75
CA ARG A 149 11.43 -11.13 8.28
C ARG A 149 12.64 -10.50 7.57
N SER A 150 13.38 -11.30 6.78
CA SER A 150 14.56 -10.87 6.02
C SER A 150 14.24 -9.89 4.88
N ASP A 151 13.00 -9.86 4.40
CA ASP A 151 12.59 -8.99 3.31
C ASP A 151 12.46 -7.52 3.78
N LEU A 152 12.33 -7.30 5.10
CA LEU A 152 12.44 -5.95 5.67
C LEU A 152 13.91 -5.57 5.77
N ASN A 153 14.38 -4.65 4.93
CA ASN A 153 15.69 -4.01 5.14
C ASN A 153 15.64 -3.11 6.38
N LEU A 154 15.84 -3.73 7.55
CA LEU A 154 15.77 -3.06 8.83
C LEU A 154 16.81 -1.95 8.95
N ALA A 155 17.97 -2.11 8.32
CA ALA A 155 19.02 -1.09 8.34
C ALA A 155 18.59 0.16 7.56
N ALA A 156 18.00 0.01 6.37
CA ALA A 156 17.45 1.12 5.60
C ALA A 156 16.27 1.80 6.32
N PHE A 157 15.35 1.00 6.87
CA PHE A 157 14.22 1.51 7.67
C PHE A 157 14.71 2.31 8.88
N SER A 158 15.60 1.74 9.71
CA SER A 158 16.10 2.40 10.91
C SER A 158 16.89 3.66 10.59
N ARG A 159 17.76 3.65 9.56
CA ARG A 159 18.49 4.86 9.14
C ARG A 159 17.53 5.96 8.70
N SER A 160 16.53 5.63 7.89
CA SER A 160 15.54 6.59 7.41
C SER A 160 14.69 7.13 8.56
N LEU A 161 14.30 6.28 9.52
CA LEU A 161 13.54 6.68 10.70
C LEU A 161 14.31 7.64 11.62
N MET A 162 15.64 7.51 11.66
CA MET A 162 16.53 8.35 12.46
C MET A 162 17.04 9.57 11.70
N SER A 163 16.92 9.61 10.36
CA SER A 163 17.32 10.78 9.58
C SER A 163 16.29 11.89 9.79
N GLN A 164 16.72 12.97 10.44
CA GLN A 164 15.92 14.17 10.60
C GLN A 164 15.54 14.73 9.23
N THR A 165 14.25 14.83 8.93
CA THR A 165 13.78 15.56 7.75
C THR A 165 13.71 17.08 7.98
N GLU A 166 13.92 17.58 9.20
CA GLU A 166 14.23 18.99 9.49
C GLU A 166 14.87 19.12 10.89
N PRO A 167 15.86 20.00 11.11
CA PRO A 167 16.34 20.30 12.45
C PRO A 167 15.23 20.97 13.27
N LEU A 168 15.00 20.51 14.50
CA LEU A 168 14.17 21.20 15.48
C LEU A 168 14.62 22.68 15.54
N PRO A 169 13.71 23.67 15.39
CA PRO A 169 14.04 25.06 15.68
C PRO A 169 14.62 25.10 17.09
N ARG A 170 15.88 25.55 17.19
CA ARG A 170 16.57 25.73 18.47
C ARG A 170 16.05 27.00 19.14
N ASP A 171 14.78 27.02 19.51
CA ASP A 171 14.22 28.09 20.33
C ASP A 171 13.39 27.46 21.45
N CYS A 172 14.10 26.96 22.46
CA CYS A 172 13.61 26.76 23.83
C CYS A 172 14.84 26.84 24.77
N GLU A 173 15.35 28.05 24.97
CA GLU A 173 15.95 28.44 26.26
C GLU A 173 14.84 28.92 27.20
#